data_AF-A0A5E7L5E1-F1
#
_entry.id   AF-A0A5E7L5E1-F1
#
_cell.length_a   1.000
_cell.length_b   1.000
_cell.length_c   1.000
_cell.angle_alpha   90.00
_cell.angle_beta   90.00
_cell.angle_gamma   90.00
#
_symmetry.space_group_name_H-M   'P 1'
#
loop_
_entity.id
_entity.type
_entity.pdbx_description
1 polymer ?
#
loop_
_entity_poly.entity_id
_entity_poly.type
_entity_poly.pdbx_seq_one_letter_code
_entity_poly.pdbx_strand_id
1 'polypeptide(L)' 'MGISTFAVAGYDLHISRKVFWADDFGPEITFEEWQEHLKIDPQVVRDVANSPQDFMVSIPGESFPLWYRSDLGELFVVV' A
#
# COMPACT_ATOMS: atom_id res chain seq x y z
N MET A 1 -30.69 16.48 -12.72
CA MET A 1 -29.85 15.29 -12.49
C MET A 1 -28.82 15.25 -13.59
N GLY A 2 -27.54 15.47 -13.27
CA GLY A 2 -26.44 15.24 -14.21
C GLY A 2 -25.99 13.80 -14.06
N ILE A 3 -26.00 13.04 -15.15
CA ILE A 3 -25.43 11.69 -15.18
C ILE A 3 -24.00 11.87 -15.68
N SER A 4 -23.00 11.39 -14.93
CA SER A 4 -21.61 11.41 -15.41
C SER A 4 -21.53 10.55 -16.67
N THR A 5 -20.99 11.08 -17.77
CA THR A 5 -20.81 10.34 -19.02
C THR A 5 -19.55 9.48 -19.03
N PHE A 6 -18.77 9.51 -17.94
CA PHE A 6 -17.55 8.73 -17.78
C PHE A 6 -17.49 8.13 -16.38
N ALA A 7 -17.12 6.85 -16.31
CA ALA A 7 -16.75 6.16 -15.09
C ALA A 7 -15.30 5.68 -15.28
N VAL A 8 -14.44 5.99 -14.32
CA VAL A 8 -13.08 5.44 -14.24
C VAL A 8 -13.10 4.37 -13.18
N ALA A 9 -12.59 3.18 -13.49
CA ALA A 9 -12.36 2.15 -12.49
C ALA A 9 -11.09 2.52 -11.71
N GLY A 10 -11.24 2.81 -10.41
CA GLY A 10 -10.11 2.85 -9.49
C GLY A 10 -9.86 1.46 -8.91
N TYR A 11 -8.62 1.16 -8.59
CA TYR A 11 -8.23 -0.10 -7.98
C TYR A 11 -7.59 0.15 -6.62
N ASP A 12 -8.00 -0.66 -5.65
CA ASP A 12 -7.33 -0.75 -4.36
C ASP A 12 -6.41 -1.98 -4.40
N LEU A 13 -5.11 -1.76 -4.25
CA LEU A 13 -4.15 -2.84 -4.12
C LEU A 13 -3.85 -3.06 -2.64
N HIS A 14 -4.03 -4.31 -2.20
CA HIS A 14 -3.69 -4.76 -0.85
C HIS A 14 -2.56 -5.79 -0.91
N ILE A 15 -1.52 -5.58 -0.11
CA ILE A 15 -0.41 -6.50 0.06
C ILE A 15 -0.44 -7.01 1.50
N SER A 16 -0.71 -8.31 1.65
CA SER A 16 -0.95 -8.95 2.94
C SER A 16 -0.36 -10.37 2.95
N ARG A 17 -0.14 -10.91 4.16
CA ARG A 17 0.19 -12.33 4.35
C ARG A 17 -1.04 -13.24 4.42
N LYS A 18 -2.24 -12.66 4.51
CA LYS A 18 -3.51 -13.39 4.44
C LYS A 18 -3.69 -14.04 3.06
N VAL A 19 -4.47 -15.11 3.02
CA VAL A 19 -4.85 -15.74 1.75
C VAL A 19 -5.79 -14.83 0.97
N PHE A 20 -6.73 -14.18 1.64
CA PHE A 20 -7.56 -13.12 1.10
C PHE A 20 -7.42 -11.86 1.95
N TRP A 21 -7.19 -10.71 1.31
CA TRP A 21 -6.97 -9.44 2.02
C TRP A 21 -8.17 -9.05 2.91
N ALA A 22 -9.38 -9.40 2.46
CA ALA A 22 -10.63 -9.07 3.13
C ALA A 22 -10.93 -9.98 4.32
N ASP A 23 -10.11 -11.00 4.58
CA ASP A 23 -10.30 -11.84 5.76
C ASP A 23 -10.04 -11.02 7.03
N ASP A 24 -10.96 -11.15 7.99
CA ASP A 24 -10.86 -10.48 9.29
C ASP A 24 -9.67 -10.98 10.12
N PHE A 25 -9.21 -12.22 9.85
CA PHE A 25 -8.15 -12.88 10.60
C PHE A 25 -7.17 -13.57 9.67
N GLY A 26 -5.91 -13.62 10.07
CA GLY A 26 -4.87 -14.39 9.39
C GLY A 26 -3.48 -14.01 9.88
N PRO A 27 -2.44 -14.52 9.21
CA PRO A 27 -1.07 -14.11 9.51
C PRO A 27 -0.89 -12.63 9.20
N GLU A 28 -0.22 -11.93 10.11
CA GLU A 28 0.18 -10.53 9.94
C GLU A 28 1.67 -10.45 9.63
N ILE A 29 2.10 -9.32 9.10
CA ILE A 29 3.50 -8.99 8.89
C ILE A 29 3.78 -7.62 9.52
N THR A 30 4.84 -7.55 10.32
CA THR A 30 5.15 -6.34 11.07
C THR A 30 5.74 -5.27 10.15
N PHE A 31 5.73 -4.02 10.62
CA PHE A 31 6.36 -2.93 9.91
C PHE A 31 7.86 -3.20 9.68
N GLU A 32 8.56 -3.71 10.70
CA GLU A 32 9.98 -4.04 10.62
C GLU A 32 10.24 -5.13 9.58
N GLU A 33 9.40 -6.17 9.52
CA GLU A 33 9.49 -7.21 8.50
C GLU A 33 9.25 -6.64 7.09
N TRP A 34 8.28 -5.73 6.92
CA TRP A 34 8.11 -4.99 5.67
C TRP A 34 9.36 -4.22 5.30
N GLN A 35 9.98 -3.51 6.24
CA GLN A 35 11.21 -2.78 5.97
C GLN A 35 12.33 -3.72 5.48
N GLU A 36 12.49 -4.90 6.07
CA GLU A 36 13.48 -5.88 5.60
C GLU A 36 13.18 -6.34 4.16
N HIS A 37 11.92 -6.58 3.82
CA HIS A 37 11.53 -6.94 2.45
C HIS A 37 11.76 -5.79 1.46
N LEU A 38 11.57 -4.55 1.86
CA LEU A 38 11.71 -3.38 0.98
C LEU A 38 13.16 -2.92 0.81
N LYS A 39 14.10 -3.33 1.68
CA LYS A 39 15.53 -2.99 1.52
C LYS A 39 16.13 -3.42 0.18
N ILE A 40 15.57 -4.43 -0.46
CA ILE A 40 16.05 -4.92 -1.76
C ILE A 40 15.42 -4.17 -2.95
N ASP A 41 14.40 -3.35 -2.72
CA ASP A 41 13.67 -2.62 -3.76
C ASP A 41 13.91 -1.10 -3.65
N PRO A 42 14.80 -0.53 -4.46
CA PRO A 42 15.10 0.90 -4.41
C PRO A 42 13.94 1.79 -4.90
N GLN A 43 12.89 1.21 -5.49
CA GLN A 43 11.71 1.95 -5.93
C GLN A 43 10.78 2.30 -4.76
N VAL A 44 10.95 1.67 -3.60
CA VAL A 44 10.11 1.90 -2.41
C VAL A 44 10.96 2.52 -1.31
N VAL A 45 10.65 3.76 -0.94
CA VAL A 45 11.40 4.53 0.06
C VAL A 45 10.47 4.96 1.17
N ARG A 46 10.97 5.03 2.41
CA ARG A 46 10.18 5.55 3.54
C ARG A 46 9.78 7.00 3.31
N ASP A 47 8.51 7.30 3.54
CA ASP A 47 7.93 8.63 3.46
C ASP A 47 7.69 9.22 4.85
N VAL A 48 8.80 9.52 5.53
CA VAL A 48 8.77 10.06 6.90
C VAL A 48 8.16 11.46 7.01
N ALA A 49 7.90 12.13 5.88
CA ALA A 49 7.27 13.45 5.86
C ALA A 49 5.76 13.36 6.10
N ASN A 50 5.13 12.25 5.69
CA ASN A 50 3.69 12.04 5.88
C ASN A 50 3.39 11.18 7.12
N SER A 51 4.16 10.13 7.35
CA SER A 51 4.02 9.26 8.53
C SER A 51 5.31 8.50 8.82
N PRO A 52 5.60 8.15 10.08
CA PRO A 52 6.71 7.26 10.40
C PRO A 52 6.61 5.88 9.70
N GLN A 53 5.42 5.44 9.31
CA GLN A 53 5.20 4.09 8.78
C GLN A 53 4.80 4.06 7.30
N ASP A 54 4.77 5.20 6.63
CA ASP A 54 4.39 5.25 5.22
C ASP A 54 5.61 5.12 4.30
N PHE A 55 5.33 4.74 3.06
CA PHE A 55 6.29 4.62 1.98
C PHE A 55 5.81 5.41 0.77
N MET A 56 6.77 5.75 -0.09
CA MET A 56 6.56 6.30 -1.42
C MET A 56 7.13 5.30 -2.41
N VAL A 57 6.35 4.99 -3.43
CA VAL A 57 6.80 4.18 -4.57
C VAL A 57 7.11 5.11 -5.72
N SER A 58 8.28 4.92 -6.34
CA SER A 58 8.73 5.69 -7.51
C SER A 58 9.11 4.75 -8.65
N ILE A 59 8.29 4.74 -9.68
CA ILE A 59 8.51 4.00 -10.93
C ILE A 59 8.67 4.98 -12.10
N PRO A 60 9.15 4.54 -13.27
CA PRO A 60 9.31 5.44 -14.41
C PRO A 60 7.99 6.15 -14.79
N GLY A 61 7.95 7.46 -14.62
CA GLY A 61 6.82 8.31 -15.01
C GLY A 61 5.75 8.50 -13.94
N GLU A 62 5.87 7.86 -12.77
CA GLU A 62 4.84 7.92 -11.73
C GLU A 62 5.43 7.80 -10.32
N SER A 63 4.75 8.41 -9.35
CA SER A 63 5.00 8.13 -7.94
C SER A 63 3.69 8.18 -7.18
N PHE A 64 3.53 7.25 -6.25
CA PHE A 64 2.31 7.10 -5.49
C PHE A 64 2.61 6.63 -4.06
N PRO A 65 1.76 7.00 -3.09
CA PRO A 65 1.94 6.58 -1.71
C PRO A 65 1.67 5.08 -1.55
N LEU A 66 2.34 4.46 -0.60
CA LEU A 66 2.05 3.12 -0.15
C LEU A 66 1.94 3.16 1.38
N TRP A 67 0.74 2.99 1.89
CA TRP A 67 0.42 3.20 3.29
C TRP A 67 0.46 1.90 4.07
N TYR A 68 0.97 1.96 5.31
CA TYR A 68 0.97 0.82 6.22
C TYR A 68 -0.21 0.89 7.19
N ARG A 69 -0.94 -0.22 7.30
CA ARG A 69 -1.96 -0.44 8.32
C ARG A 69 -1.43 -1.34 9.41
N SER A 70 -1.02 -0.73 10.51
CA SER A 70 -0.46 -1.43 11.67
C SER A 70 -1.46 -2.38 12.36
N ASP A 71 -2.76 -2.13 12.22
CA ASP A 71 -3.81 -2.94 12.85
C ASP A 71 -4.12 -4.23 12.09
N LEU A 72 -3.70 -4.33 10.83
CA LEU A 72 -3.84 -5.54 10.00
C LEU A 72 -2.49 -6.12 9.54
N GLY A 73 -1.40 -5.37 9.71
CA GLY A 73 -0.08 -5.73 9.18
C GLY A 73 -0.03 -5.66 7.65
N GLU A 74 -0.71 -4.72 7.01
CA GLU A 74 -0.89 -4.69 5.55
C GLU A 74 -0.34 -3.41 4.92
N LEU A 75 0.05 -3.48 3.65
CA LEU A 75 0.30 -2.31 2.82
C LEU A 75 -0.84 -2.12 1.83
N PHE A 76 -1.23 -0.88 1.57
CA PHE A 76 -2.27 -0.59 0.58
C PHE A 76 -2.03 0.72 -0.18
N VAL A 77 -2.59 0.78 -1.39
CA VAL A 77 -2.61 1.98 -2.24
C VAL A 77 -3.88 2.01 -3.07
N VAL A 78 -4.35 3.22 -3.38
CA VAL A 78 -5.43 3.48 -4.33
C VAL A 78 -4.82 4.07 -5.61
N VAL A 79 -5.07 3.44 -6.75
CA VAL A 79 -4.59 3.83 -8.09
C VAL A 79 -5.73 4.04 -9.08
#